data_AF-A0A2A4WAJ2-F1
#
_entry.id   AF-A0A2A4WAJ2-F1
#
_cell.length_a   1.000
_cell.length_b   1.000
_cell.length_c   1.000
_cell.angle_alpha   90.00
_cell.angle_beta   90.00
_cell.angle_gamma   90.00
#
_symmetry.space_group_name_H-M   'P 1'
#
loop_
_entity.id
_entity.type
_entity.pdbx_description
1 polymer ?
#
loop_
_entity_poly.entity_id
_entity_poly.type
_entity_poly.pdbx_seq_one_letter_code
_entity_poly.pdbx_strand_id
1 'polypeptide(L)' 'MSDKGKIYQKTDGSTITITEDHYKKAREITEEEVHEAALSDPDAQPLTEEELKQFKPVNPHLRKSK' A
#
# COMPACT_ATOMS: atom_id res chain seq x y z
N MET A 1 -15.77 20.80 17.22
CA MET A 1 -14.41 20.49 17.73
C MET A 1 -13.51 20.40 16.53
N SER A 2 -12.49 21.26 16.40
CA SER A 2 -11.60 21.25 15.23
C SER A 2 -10.70 20.02 15.33
N ASP A 3 -10.91 19.03 14.45
CA ASP A 3 -10.02 17.88 14.30
C ASP A 3 -8.64 18.39 13.86
N LYS A 4 -7.73 18.50 14.83
CA LYS A 4 -6.34 18.87 14.57
C LYS A 4 -5.66 17.65 13.94
N GLY A 5 -5.62 17.62 12.61
CA GLY A 5 -4.88 16.60 11.86
C GLY A 5 -3.42 16.49 12.31
N LYS A 6 -2.84 15.31 12.16
CA LYS A 6 -1.42 15.06 12.44
C LYS A 6 -0.58 15.52 11.26
N ILE A 7 0.50 16.24 11.55
CA ILE A 7 1.42 16.75 10.55
C ILE A 7 2.64 15.83 10.49
N TYR A 8 2.99 15.35 9.29
CA TYR A 8 4.16 14.52 9.04
C TYR A 8 5.07 15.20 8.02
N GLN A 9 6.38 15.12 8.24
CA GLN A 9 7.38 15.54 7.25
C GLN A 9 7.83 14.34 6.44
N LYS A 10 7.84 14.49 5.12
CA LYS A 10 8.35 13.50 4.17
C LYS A 10 9.86 13.66 4.01
N THR A 11 10.51 12.63 3.46
CA THR A 11 11.96 12.61 3.19
C THR A 11 12.39 13.65 2.14
N ASP A 12 11.46 14.10 1.29
CA ASP A 12 11.65 15.18 0.31
C ASP A 12 11.56 16.59 0.93
N GLY A 13 11.35 16.71 2.25
CA GLY A 13 11.18 17.97 2.96
C GLY A 13 9.78 18.58 2.86
N SER A 14 8.88 17.97 2.09
CA SER A 14 7.48 18.39 2.03
C SER A 14 6.72 17.92 3.27
N THR A 15 5.61 18.59 3.58
CA THR A 15 4.80 18.31 4.77
C THR A 15 3.40 17.87 4.36
N ILE A 16 2.90 16.79 4.95
CA ILE A 16 1.53 16.30 4.76
C ILE A 16 0.74 16.39 6.06
N THR A 17 -0.53 16.77 5.95
CA THR A 17 -1.45 16.77 7.10
C THR A 17 -2.46 15.64 6.92
N ILE A 18 -2.42 14.67 7.82
CA ILE A 18 -3.33 13.53 7.84
C ILE A 18 -4.45 13.82 8.85
N THR A 19 -5.68 13.77 8.36
CA THR A 19 -6.91 13.94 9.14
C THR A 19 -7.70 12.64 9.15
N GLU A 20 -8.73 12.55 9.99
CA GLU A 20 -9.60 11.37 10.06
C GLU A 20 -10.27 11.06 8.71
N ASP A 21 -10.65 12.09 7.95
CA ASP A 21 -11.26 11.90 6.63
C ASP A 21 -10.32 11.26 5.61
N HIS A 22 -9.00 11.43 5.75
CA HIS A 22 -8.04 10.71 4.91
C HIS A 22 -8.07 9.20 5.20
N TYR A 23 -8.22 8.81 6.47
CA TYR A 23 -8.36 7.41 6.84
C TYR A 23 -9.68 6.81 6.39
N LYS A 24 -10.78 7.58 6.45
CA LYS A 24 -12.08 7.14 5.92
C LYS A 24 -11.98 6.86 4.42
N LYS A 25 -11.46 7.81 3.64
CA LYS A 25 -11.24 7.63 2.21
C LYS A 25 -10.36 6.41 1.91
N ALA A 26 -9.26 6.24 2.64
CA ALA A 26 -8.37 5.09 2.45
C ALA A 26 -9.06 3.74 2.70
N ARG A 27 -10.09 3.68 3.56
CA ARG A 27 -10.88 2.46 3.82
C ARG A 27 -11.93 2.18 2.75
N GLU A 28 -12.29 3.19 1.96
CA GLU A 28 -13.32 3.09 0.92
C GLU A 28 -12.74 2.66 -0.43
N ILE A 29 -11.40 2.75 -0.61
CA ILE A 29 -10.73 2.36 -1.85
C ILE A 29 -10.95 0.86 -2.10
N THR A 30 -11.42 0.52 -3.30
CA THR A 30 -11.68 -0.89 -3.67
C THR A 30 -10.43 -1.57 -4.23
N GLU A 31 -10.44 -2.90 -4.28
CA GLU A 31 -9.33 -3.67 -4.83
C GLU A 31 -9.10 -3.35 -6.32
N GLU A 32 -10.18 -3.11 -7.06
CA GLU A 32 -10.12 -2.71 -8.47
C GLU A 32 -9.43 -1.35 -8.63
N GLU A 33 -9.78 -0.36 -7.80
CA GLU A 33 -9.14 0.95 -7.80
C GLU A 33 -7.65 0.87 -7.43
N VAL A 34 -7.29 0.02 -6.46
CA VAL A 34 -5.89 -0.25 -6.11
C VAL A 34 -5.15 -0.86 -7.29
N HIS A 35 -5.74 -1.84 -7.97
CA HIS A 35 -5.12 -2.52 -9.10
C HIS A 35 -4.91 -1.57 -10.30
N GLU A 36 -5.91 -0.77 -10.65
CA GLU A 36 -5.79 0.24 -11.71
C GLU A 36 -4.72 1.29 -11.39
N ALA A 37 -4.67 1.77 -10.14
CA ALA A 37 -3.63 2.69 -9.70
C ALA A 37 -2.24 2.07 -9.83
N ALA A 38 -2.08 0.79 -9.44
CA ALA A 38 -0.81 0.08 -9.59
C ALA A 38 -0.40 -0.11 -11.06
N LEU A 39 -1.33 -0.42 -11.96
CA LEU A 39 -1.06 -0.51 -13.41
C LEU A 39 -0.67 0.84 -14.03
N SER A 40 -1.19 1.94 -13.47
CA SER A 40 -0.90 3.29 -13.95
C SER A 40 0.50 3.79 -13.58
N ASP A 41 1.15 3.19 -12.57
CA ASP A 41 2.49 3.55 -12.12
C ASP A 41 3.57 2.84 -12.96
N PRO A 42 4.34 3.56 -13.80
CA PRO A 42 5.36 2.95 -14.65
C PRO A 42 6.57 2.44 -13.85
N ASP A 43 6.85 3.00 -12.67
CA ASP A 43 8.02 2.64 -11.86
C ASP A 43 7.74 1.44 -10.96
N ALA A 44 6.46 1.09 -10.75
CA ALA A 44 6.01 0.06 -9.81
C ALA A 44 4.88 -0.81 -10.36
N GLN A 45 4.98 -1.24 -11.63
CA GLN A 45 3.99 -2.13 -12.24
C GLN A 45 3.84 -3.46 -11.47
N PRO A 46 2.61 -3.98 -11.32
CA PRO A 46 2.39 -5.28 -10.69
C PRO A 46 2.92 -6.42 -11.57
N LEU A 47 3.39 -7.49 -10.92
CA LEU A 47 3.83 -8.70 -11.61
C LEU A 47 2.67 -9.39 -12.31
N THR A 48 2.95 -10.03 -13.44
CA THR A 48 1.99 -10.90 -14.12
C THR A 48 1.77 -12.20 -13.32
N GLU A 49 0.67 -12.90 -13.57
CA GLU A 49 0.40 -14.19 -12.92
C GLU A 49 1.49 -15.25 -13.21
N GLU A 50 2.08 -15.21 -14.40
CA GLU A 50 3.13 -16.13 -14.81
C GLU A 50 4.41 -15.89 -14.02
N GLU A 51 4.79 -14.62 -13.85
CA GLU A 51 5.93 -14.22 -13.03
C GLU A 51 5.68 -14.54 -11.55
N LEU A 52 4.48 -14.28 -11.04
CA LEU A 52 4.12 -14.57 -9.65
C LEU A 52 4.23 -16.07 -9.33
N LYS A 53 3.84 -16.96 -10.26
CA LYS A 53 3.96 -18.43 -10.10
C LYS A 53 5.40 -18.93 -9.95
N GLN A 54 6.39 -18.14 -10.37
CA GLN A 54 7.80 -18.52 -10.22
C GLN A 54 8.28 -18.34 -8.77
N PHE A 55 7.59 -17.55 -7.95
CA PHE A 55 7.96 -17.32 -6.56
C PHE A 55 7.55 -18.49 -5.68
N LYS A 56 8.45 -18.88 -4.77
CA LYS A 56 8.12 -19.88 -3.75
C LYS A 56 7.22 -19.23 -2.69
N PRO A 57 6.07 -19.83 -2.36
CA PRO A 57 5.20 -19.29 -1.33
C PRO A 57 5.93 -19.29 0.02
N VAL A 58 5.94 -18.14 0.70
CA VAL A 58 6.45 -18.04 2.06
C VAL A 58 5.33 -18.47 3.01
N ASN A 59 5.47 -19.65 3.62
CA ASN A 59 4.56 -20.05 4.70
C ASN A 59 5.21 -19.71 6.05
N PRO A 60 4.75 -18.67 6.76
CA PRO A 60 5.34 -18.25 8.03
C PRO A 60 5.13 -19.27 9.16
N HIS A 61 4.26 -20.26 8.99
CA HIS A 61 3.97 -21.31 9.97
C HIS A 61 4.72 -22.62 9.69
N LEU A 62 5.51 -22.71 8.62
CA LEU A 62 6.39 -23.86 8.41
C LEU A 62 7.46 -23.87 9.51
N ARG A 63 7.36 -24.84 10.43
CA ARG A 63 8.44 -25.11 11.38
C ARG A 63 9.69 -25.48 10.58
N LYS A 64 10.78 -24.72 10.76
CA LYS A 64 12.06 -25.07 10.14
C LYS A 64 12.50 -26.42 10.71
N SER A 65 12.51 -27.46 9.87
CA SER A 65 13.19 -28.71 10.21
C SER A 65 14.68 -28.38 10.34
N LYS A 66 15.26 -28.72 11.49
CA LYS A 66 16.68 -28.56 11.79
C LYS A 66 17.50 -29.66 11.12
#